data_AF-A0A399SMX0-F1
#
_entry.id   AF-A0A399SMX0-F1
#
_cell.length_a   1.000
_cell.length_b   1.000
_cell.length_c   1.000
_cell.angle_alpha   90.00
_cell.angle_beta   90.00
_cell.angle_gamma   90.00
#
_symmetry.space_group_name_H-M   'P 1'
#
loop_
_entity.id
_entity.type
_entity.pdbx_description
1 polymer ?
#
loop_
_entity_poly.entity_id
_entity_poly.type
_entity_poly.pdbx_seq_one_letter_code
_entity_poly.pdbx_strand_id
1 'polypeptide(L)'
;GVLIQRTGQKWRLFRNGVITVWGGWLMVLVPSVILGFFLWRGMIPLKEAPTGRKIERFTPTERYVHWTMAISFVTLGVSGIVMLWGKHFLLPILGHQLFGWLTYLLKNLHNLVGPLFTVSIIVAFVMWVRDNLPRQGDLKWLLSLGGMFAGEHGGEVPSHRFNAGEKLWF
;
A
#
# COMPACT_ATOMS: atom_id res chain seq x y z
N GLY A 1 29.89 -34.67 10.33
CA GLY A 1 29.44 -33.77 9.25
C GLY A 1 28.26 -32.97 9.72
N VAL A 2 28.15 -31.70 9.35
CA VAL A 2 26.98 -30.87 9.72
C VAL A 2 25.85 -31.17 8.74
N LEU A 3 24.72 -31.67 9.24
CA LEU A 3 23.53 -31.91 8.43
C LEU A 3 22.91 -30.56 8.05
N ILE A 4 22.96 -30.23 6.76
CA ILE A 4 22.41 -28.98 6.22
C ILE A 4 21.19 -29.32 5.35
N GLN A 5 20.02 -28.78 5.73
CA GLN A 5 18.84 -28.83 4.86
C GLN A 5 19.05 -27.89 3.65
N ARG A 6 19.30 -28.48 2.47
CA ARG A 6 19.63 -27.74 1.24
C ARG A 6 18.58 -26.67 0.90
N THR A 7 17.29 -27.00 0.96
CA THR A 7 16.20 -26.08 0.62
C THR A 7 16.10 -24.90 1.59
N GLY A 8 16.19 -25.15 2.90
CA GLY A 8 16.17 -24.10 3.93
C GLY A 8 17.36 -23.15 3.78
N GLN A 9 18.55 -23.66 3.46
CA GLN A 9 19.71 -22.81 3.18
C GLN A 9 19.53 -21.97 1.91
N LYS A 10 19.01 -22.54 0.82
CA LYS A 10 18.72 -21.77 -0.40
C LYS A 10 17.74 -20.62 -0.11
N TRP A 11 16.66 -20.89 0.62
CA TRP A 11 15.71 -19.85 1.04
C TRP A 11 16.37 -18.78 1.91
N ARG A 12 17.19 -19.19 2.89
CA ARG A 12 17.90 -18.25 3.78
C ARG A 12 18.84 -17.32 3.00
N LEU A 13 19.58 -17.86 2.03
CA LEU A 13 20.48 -17.08 1.16
C LEU A 13 19.69 -16.12 0.27
N PHE A 14 18.59 -16.59 -0.34
CA PHE A 14 17.74 -15.75 -1.16
C PHE A 14 17.08 -14.61 -0.36
N ARG A 15 16.53 -14.94 0.82
CA ARG A 15 15.90 -13.96 1.72
C ARG A 15 16.89 -12.92 2.21
N ASN A 16 18.02 -13.34 2.79
CA ASN A 16 19.00 -12.42 3.37
C ASN A 16 19.88 -11.71 2.31
N GLY A 17 19.87 -12.17 1.07
CA GLY A 17 20.54 -11.53 -0.06
C GLY A 17 19.54 -10.74 -0.89
N VAL A 18 18.98 -11.39 -1.92
CA VAL A 18 18.14 -10.77 -2.95
C VAL A 18 16.96 -9.99 -2.33
N ILE A 19 16.16 -10.63 -1.47
CA ILE A 19 14.97 -9.96 -0.90
C ILE A 19 15.37 -8.79 0.00
N THR A 20 16.31 -8.98 0.92
CA THR A 20 16.75 -7.92 1.84
C THR A 20 17.32 -6.71 1.10
N VAL A 21 18.12 -6.92 0.04
CA VAL A 21 18.75 -5.82 -0.71
C VAL A 21 17.73 -5.11 -1.61
N TRP A 22 17.07 -5.85 -2.52
CA TRP A 22 16.15 -5.23 -3.47
C TRP A 22 14.86 -4.74 -2.82
N GLY A 23 14.38 -5.43 -1.79
CA GLY A 23 13.27 -4.94 -0.97
C GLY A 23 13.64 -3.65 -0.24
N GLY A 24 14.88 -3.52 0.25
CA GLY A 24 15.37 -2.29 0.86
C GLY A 24 15.39 -1.12 -0.13
N TRP A 25 15.88 -1.35 -1.36
CA TRP A 25 15.84 -0.36 -2.43
C TRP A 25 14.41 0.05 -2.78
N LEU A 26 13.48 -0.89 -2.88
CA LEU A 26 12.07 -0.58 -3.16
C LEU A 26 11.44 0.30 -2.07
N MET A 27 11.74 0.01 -0.80
CA MET A 27 11.25 0.78 0.35
C MET A 27 11.76 2.22 0.39
N VAL A 28 12.90 2.51 -0.24
CA VAL A 28 13.42 3.88 -0.38
C VAL A 28 12.93 4.52 -1.68
N LEU A 29 12.99 3.78 -2.79
CA LEU A 29 12.67 4.28 -4.13
C LEU A 29 11.21 4.73 -4.23
N VAL A 30 10.25 3.89 -3.81
CA VAL A 30 8.82 4.17 -3.99
C VAL A 30 8.40 5.43 -3.22
N PRO A 31 8.68 5.56 -1.90
CA PRO A 31 8.37 6.80 -1.19
C PRO A 31 9.12 8.01 -1.75
N SER A 32 10.37 7.84 -2.20
CA SER A 32 11.15 8.95 -2.79
C SER A 32 10.54 9.44 -4.11
N VAL A 33 10.05 8.54 -4.96
CA VAL A 33 9.35 8.89 -6.20
C VAL A 33 8.03 9.60 -5.90
N ILE A 34 7.25 9.08 -4.94
CA ILE A 34 5.99 9.72 -4.52
C ILE A 34 6.26 11.12 -3.96
N LEU A 35 7.28 11.27 -3.10
CA LEU A 35 7.68 12.55 -2.53
C LEU A 35 8.18 13.51 -3.62
N GLY A 36 9.05 13.03 -4.52
CA GLY A 36 9.55 13.84 -5.64
C GLY A 36 8.43 14.32 -6.55
N PHE A 37 7.45 13.46 -6.85
CA PHE A 37 6.25 13.85 -7.59
C PHE A 37 5.44 14.91 -6.84
N PHE A 38 5.21 14.74 -5.53
CA PHE A 38 4.50 15.72 -4.72
C PHE A 38 5.22 17.07 -4.65
N LEU A 39 6.55 17.08 -4.49
CA LEU A 39 7.35 18.31 -4.48
C LEU A 39 7.35 19.02 -5.83
N TRP A 40 7.28 18.27 -6.93
CA TRP A 40 7.19 18.84 -8.27
C TRP A 40 5.79 19.39 -8.59
N ARG A 41 4.74 18.65 -8.26
CA ARG A 41 3.37 18.97 -8.68
C ARG A 41 2.58 19.83 -7.68
N GLY A 42 2.93 19.75 -6.40
CA GLY A 42 2.21 20.38 -5.31
C GLY A 42 0.83 19.77 -5.03
N MET A 43 0.06 20.44 -4.17
CA MET A 43 -1.33 20.08 -3.87
C MET A 43 -2.23 20.44 -5.06
N ILE A 44 -3.20 19.59 -5.38
CA ILE A 44 -4.24 19.86 -6.38
C ILE A 44 -5.43 20.51 -5.64
N PRO A 45 -5.68 21.82 -5.77
CA PRO A 45 -6.78 22.48 -5.10
C PRO A 45 -8.12 22.20 -5.79
N LEU A 46 -9.21 22.51 -5.09
CA LEU A 46 -10.52 22.60 -5.72
C LEU A 46 -10.54 23.78 -6.69
N LYS A 47 -11.14 23.60 -7.87
CA LYS A 47 -11.32 24.68 -8.85
C LYS A 47 -12.30 25.76 -8.36
N GLU A 48 -13.26 25.36 -7.54
CA GLU A 48 -14.32 26.23 -7.01
C GLU A 48 -14.45 26.09 -5.48
N ALA A 49 -15.08 27.08 -4.84
CA ALA A 49 -15.32 27.06 -3.41
C ALA A 49 -16.27 25.91 -3.00
N PRO A 50 -16.07 25.29 -1.81
CA PRO A 50 -16.96 24.24 -1.33
C PRO A 50 -18.41 24.73 -1.19
N THR A 51 -19.36 23.98 -1.77
CA THR A 51 -20.80 24.35 -1.76
C THR A 51 -21.51 24.04 -0.44
N GLY A 52 -20.84 23.38 0.51
CA GLY A 52 -21.41 22.94 1.79
C GLY A 52 -22.33 21.72 1.70
N ARG A 53 -22.77 21.32 0.50
CA ARG A 53 -23.61 20.13 0.28
C ARG A 53 -22.73 18.89 0.15
N LYS A 54 -22.99 17.86 0.96
CA LYS A 54 -22.27 16.58 0.91
C LYS A 54 -23.16 15.52 0.26
N ILE A 55 -22.54 14.64 -0.52
CA ILE A 55 -23.15 13.42 -1.03
C ILE A 55 -22.45 12.20 -0.42
N GLU A 56 -23.19 11.12 -0.25
CA GLU A 56 -22.60 9.86 0.21
C GLU A 56 -21.88 9.17 -0.95
N ARG A 57 -20.54 9.23 -0.95
CA ARG A 57 -19.71 8.51 -1.93
C ARG A 57 -19.48 7.04 -1.53
N PHE A 58 -19.39 6.78 -0.22
CA PHE A 58 -19.15 5.47 0.37
C PHE A 58 -20.03 5.25 1.58
N THR A 59 -20.70 4.10 1.64
CA THR A 59 -21.53 3.67 2.77
C THR A 59 -20.69 3.46 4.04
N PRO A 60 -21.30 3.45 5.24
CA PRO A 60 -20.58 3.11 6.47
C PRO A 60 -19.91 1.74 6.41
N THR A 61 -20.57 0.75 5.82
CA THR A 61 -20.03 -0.61 5.65
C THR A 61 -18.77 -0.62 4.78
N GLU A 62 -18.79 0.08 3.64
CA GLU A 62 -17.62 0.26 2.78
C GLU A 62 -16.44 0.86 3.55
N ARG A 63 -16.71 1.87 4.38
CA ARG A 63 -15.68 2.50 5.23
C ARG A 63 -15.15 1.53 6.28
N TYR A 64 -15.98 0.72 6.92
CA TYR A 64 -15.51 -0.25 7.92
C TYR A 64 -14.63 -1.34 7.30
N VAL A 65 -14.99 -1.85 6.13
CA VAL A 65 -14.17 -2.82 5.39
C VAL A 65 -12.83 -2.20 5.03
N HIS A 66 -12.84 -0.96 4.49
CA HIS A 66 -11.61 -0.24 4.17
C HIS A 66 -10.72 -0.02 5.39
N TRP A 67 -11.25 0.48 6.50
CA TRP A 67 -10.47 0.73 7.72
C TRP A 67 -9.92 -0.56 8.33
N THR A 68 -10.68 -1.66 8.29
CA THR A 68 -10.21 -2.98 8.73
C THR A 68 -9.02 -3.43 7.88
N MET A 69 -9.13 -3.29 6.56
CA MET A 69 -8.05 -3.61 5.62
C MET A 69 -6.83 -2.69 5.81
N ALA A 70 -7.02 -1.38 5.97
CA ALA A 70 -5.94 -0.41 6.15
C ALA A 70 -5.16 -0.63 7.45
N ILE A 71 -5.86 -0.82 8.58
CA ILE A 71 -5.21 -1.04 9.89
C ILE A 71 -4.45 -2.35 9.90
N SER A 72 -5.04 -3.42 9.35
CA SER A 72 -4.37 -4.72 9.25
C SER A 72 -3.18 -4.67 8.31
N PHE A 73 -3.28 -4.00 7.15
CA PHE A 73 -2.16 -3.75 6.23
C PHE A 73 -1.00 -3.01 6.92
N VAL A 74 -1.28 -1.90 7.61
CA VAL A 74 -0.23 -1.13 8.29
C VAL A 74 0.43 -1.98 9.39
N THR A 75 -0.37 -2.73 10.16
CA THR A 75 0.15 -3.63 11.18
C THR A 75 1.09 -4.68 10.58
N LEU A 76 0.70 -5.30 9.46
CA LEU A 76 1.51 -6.28 8.74
C LEU A 76 2.76 -5.67 8.10
N GLY A 77 2.63 -4.49 7.49
CA GLY A 77 3.74 -3.76 6.88
C GLY A 77 4.81 -3.40 7.90
N VAL A 78 4.41 -2.77 9.01
CA VAL A 78 5.34 -2.39 10.09
C VAL A 78 6.01 -3.63 10.70
N SER A 79 5.22 -4.64 11.07
CA SER A 79 5.79 -5.87 11.67
C SER A 79 6.70 -6.62 10.70
N GLY A 80 6.34 -6.72 9.42
CA GLY A 80 7.15 -7.33 8.37
C GLY A 80 8.47 -6.61 8.14
N ILE A 81 8.45 -5.26 8.08
CA ILE A 81 9.66 -4.43 7.95
C ILE A 81 10.61 -4.66 9.13
N VAL A 82 10.08 -4.63 10.36
CA VAL A 82 10.90 -4.84 11.57
C VAL A 82 11.47 -6.26 11.60
N MET A 83 10.68 -7.29 11.24
CA MET A 83 11.16 -8.68 11.21
C MET A 83 12.20 -8.95 10.12
N LEU A 84 12.14 -8.23 8.99
CA LEU A 84 13.06 -8.41 7.87
C LEU A 84 14.35 -7.59 8.01
N TRP A 85 14.24 -6.32 8.38
CA TRP A 85 15.39 -5.39 8.45
C TRP A 85 15.75 -4.92 9.85
N GLY A 86 14.92 -5.14 10.87
CA GLY A 86 15.12 -4.58 12.21
C GLY A 86 16.47 -4.96 12.83
N LYS A 87 17.04 -6.11 12.51
CA LYS A 87 18.38 -6.52 12.98
C LYS A 87 19.50 -5.60 12.49
N HIS A 88 19.33 -4.90 11.37
CA HIS A 88 20.34 -4.03 10.76
C HIS A 88 20.30 -2.60 11.31
N PHE A 89 19.11 -2.14 11.72
CA PHE A 89 18.89 -0.72 12.07
C PHE A 89 18.36 -0.54 13.50
N LEU A 90 17.42 -1.37 13.94
CA LEU A 90 16.82 -1.25 15.28
C LEU A 90 17.64 -1.96 16.35
N LEU A 91 18.14 -3.17 16.08
CA LEU A 91 18.92 -3.93 17.06
C LEU A 91 20.17 -3.18 17.56
N PRO A 92 20.98 -2.50 16.70
CA PRO A 92 22.13 -1.72 17.18
C PRO A 92 21.75 -0.55 18.10
N ILE A 93 20.52 -0.03 17.99
CA ILE A 93 20.04 1.13 18.75
C ILE A 93 19.38 0.69 20.06
N LEU A 94 18.54 -0.35 20.00
CA LEU A 94 17.70 -0.79 21.13
C LEU A 94 18.40 -1.83 22.03
N GLY A 95 19.43 -2.50 21.52
CA GLY A 95 20.05 -3.65 22.18
C GLY A 95 19.16 -4.91 22.16
N HIS A 96 19.75 -6.04 22.54
CA HIS A 96 19.13 -7.36 22.39
C HIS A 96 17.81 -7.53 23.18
N GLN A 97 17.74 -7.00 24.40
CA GLN A 97 16.57 -7.21 25.27
C GLN A 97 15.32 -6.53 24.72
N LEU A 98 15.39 -5.23 24.44
CA LEU A 98 14.24 -4.48 23.93
C LEU A 98 13.87 -4.92 22.51
N PHE A 99 14.86 -5.17 21.65
CA PHE A 99 14.60 -5.70 20.32
C PHE A 99 13.95 -7.10 20.36
N GLY A 100 14.36 -7.96 21.30
CA GLY A 100 13.76 -9.27 21.52
C GLY A 100 12.27 -9.18 21.85
N TRP A 101 11.89 -8.34 22.82
CA TRP A 101 10.49 -8.12 23.18
C TRP A 101 9.67 -7.51 22.03
N LEU A 102 10.22 -6.50 21.35
CA LEU A 102 9.57 -5.86 20.21
C LEU A 102 9.29 -6.87 19.09
N THR A 103 10.29 -7.64 18.67
CA THR A 103 10.14 -8.62 17.60
C THR A 103 9.24 -9.79 18.00
N TYR A 104 9.23 -10.19 19.27
CA TYR A 104 8.28 -11.17 19.77
C TYR A 104 6.84 -10.67 19.63
N LEU A 105 6.54 -9.46 20.09
CA LEU A 105 5.22 -8.85 19.96
C LEU A 105 4.80 -8.75 18.49
N LEU A 106 5.66 -8.15 17.65
CA LEU A 106 5.35 -7.92 16.23
C LEU A 106 5.15 -9.22 15.45
N LYS A 107 5.92 -10.28 15.73
CA LYS A 107 5.72 -11.59 15.11
C LYS A 107 4.34 -12.16 15.44
N ASN A 108 3.92 -12.08 16.70
CA ASN A 108 2.62 -12.60 17.12
C ASN A 108 1.48 -11.78 16.49
N LEU A 109 1.60 -10.45 16.47
CA LEU A 109 0.64 -9.58 15.78
C LEU A 109 0.58 -9.90 14.28
N HIS A 110 1.73 -10.07 13.61
CA HIS A 110 1.79 -10.38 12.19
C HIS A 110 1.06 -11.69 11.86
N ASN A 111 1.33 -12.74 12.65
CA ASN A 111 0.72 -14.05 12.45
C ASN A 111 -0.80 -14.03 12.70
N LEU A 112 -1.27 -13.25 13.68
CA LEU A 112 -2.69 -13.15 14.01
C LEU A 112 -3.46 -12.26 13.01
N VAL A 113 -2.86 -11.14 12.60
CA VAL A 113 -3.51 -10.15 11.72
C VAL A 113 -3.45 -10.56 10.25
N GLY A 114 -2.51 -11.42 9.86
CA GLY A 114 -2.38 -11.92 8.48
C GLY A 114 -3.70 -12.49 7.93
N PRO A 115 -4.32 -13.49 8.59
CA PRO A 115 -5.61 -14.02 8.18
C PRO A 115 -6.72 -12.96 8.11
N LEU A 116 -6.77 -12.03 9.07
CA LEU A 116 -7.76 -10.94 9.07
C LEU A 116 -7.61 -10.05 7.84
N PHE A 117 -6.38 -9.67 7.48
CA PHE A 117 -6.11 -8.88 6.29
C PHE A 117 -6.55 -9.61 5.02
N THR A 118 -6.22 -10.90 4.89
CA THR A 118 -6.64 -11.72 3.75
C THR A 118 -8.15 -11.73 3.58
N VAL A 119 -8.91 -11.95 4.66
CA VAL A 119 -10.38 -11.92 4.61
C VAL A 119 -10.87 -10.52 4.22
N SER A 120 -10.27 -9.46 4.77
CA SER A 120 -10.67 -8.09 4.45
C SER A 120 -10.49 -7.74 2.97
N ILE A 121 -9.43 -8.23 2.31
CA ILE A 121 -9.21 -8.05 0.88
C ILE A 121 -10.31 -8.76 0.08
N ILE A 122 -10.66 -10.00 0.45
CA ILE A 122 -11.70 -10.75 -0.28
C ILE A 122 -13.04 -10.01 -0.20
N VAL A 123 -13.41 -9.53 1.00
CA VAL A 123 -14.63 -8.75 1.21
C VAL A 123 -14.59 -7.44 0.41
N ALA A 124 -13.48 -6.71 0.47
CA ALA A 124 -13.25 -5.49 -0.31
C ALA A 124 -13.40 -5.73 -1.82
N PHE A 125 -12.81 -6.82 -2.32
CA PHE A 125 -12.87 -7.18 -3.73
C PHE A 125 -14.32 -7.41 -4.17
N VAL A 126 -15.06 -8.27 -3.48
CA VAL A 126 -16.47 -8.55 -3.82
C VAL A 126 -17.32 -7.27 -3.76
N MET A 127 -17.04 -6.38 -2.82
CA MET A 127 -17.76 -5.12 -2.63
C MET A 127 -17.55 -4.13 -3.78
N TRP A 128 -16.32 -4.01 -4.30
CA TRP A 128 -15.95 -2.95 -5.26
C TRP A 128 -15.63 -3.43 -6.67
N VAL A 129 -15.56 -4.74 -6.94
CA VAL A 129 -15.15 -5.27 -8.26
C VAL A 129 -16.01 -4.75 -9.40
N ARG A 130 -17.34 -4.68 -9.20
CA ARG A 130 -18.27 -4.20 -10.22
C ARG A 130 -18.02 -2.74 -10.61
N ASP A 131 -17.63 -1.92 -9.64
CA ASP A 131 -17.35 -0.50 -9.88
C ASP A 131 -15.99 -0.27 -10.53
N ASN A 132 -15.09 -1.25 -10.42
CA ASN A 132 -13.73 -1.19 -10.96
C ASN A 132 -13.56 -1.85 -12.34
N LEU A 133 -14.62 -2.40 -12.93
CA LEU A 133 -14.56 -2.92 -14.30
C LEU A 133 -14.26 -1.81 -15.33
N PRO A 134 -13.50 -2.12 -16.40
CA PRO A 134 -13.24 -1.20 -17.50
C PRO A 134 -14.53 -0.67 -18.15
N ARG A 135 -14.54 0.61 -18.53
CA ARG A 135 -15.66 1.33 -19.16
C ARG A 135 -15.16 2.21 -20.30
N GLN A 136 -16.08 2.66 -21.15
CA GLN A 136 -15.78 3.46 -22.34
C GLN A 136 -14.94 4.71 -22.07
N GLY A 137 -15.13 5.37 -20.91
CA GLY A 137 -14.38 6.56 -20.53
C GLY A 137 -12.93 6.30 -20.07
N ASP A 138 -12.59 5.07 -19.72
CA ASP A 138 -11.30 4.76 -19.10
C ASP A 138 -10.14 4.89 -20.08
N LEU A 139 -10.34 4.53 -21.35
CA LEU A 139 -9.32 4.71 -22.38
C LEU A 139 -8.98 6.20 -22.58
N LYS A 140 -10.01 7.05 -22.64
CA LYS A 140 -9.82 8.51 -22.72
C LYS A 140 -9.10 9.04 -21.48
N TRP A 141 -9.43 8.50 -20.31
CA TRP A 141 -8.75 8.83 -19.06
C TRP A 141 -7.26 8.45 -19.10
N LEU A 142 -6.93 7.24 -19.56
CA LEU A 142 -5.54 6.77 -19.67
C LEU A 142 -4.73 7.58 -20.68
N LEU A 143 -5.29 7.83 -21.87
CA LEU A 143 -4.61 8.61 -22.93
C LEU A 143 -4.36 10.07 -22.53
N SER A 144 -5.18 10.62 -21.62
CA SER A 144 -4.99 11.97 -21.07
C SER A 144 -4.28 11.98 -19.72
N LEU A 145 -3.90 10.82 -19.19
CA LEU A 145 -3.32 10.64 -17.85
C LEU A 145 -4.16 11.37 -16.78
N GLY A 146 -5.48 11.22 -16.86
CA GLY A 146 -6.43 11.88 -15.97
C GLY A 146 -6.48 13.40 -16.08
N GLY A 147 -6.00 13.95 -17.21
CA GLY A 147 -5.90 15.40 -17.40
C GLY A 147 -4.72 16.03 -16.68
N MET A 148 -3.74 15.24 -16.20
CA MET A 148 -2.60 15.70 -15.40
C MET A 148 -1.79 16.82 -16.05
N PHE A 149 -1.75 16.87 -17.39
CA PHE A 149 -1.01 17.86 -18.18
C PHE A 149 -1.89 18.96 -18.80
N ALA A 150 -3.20 18.97 -18.53
CA ALA A 150 -4.13 19.88 -19.20
C ALA A 150 -4.20 21.29 -18.56
N GLY A 151 -3.38 21.58 -17.54
CA GLY A 151 -3.36 22.87 -16.84
C GLY A 151 -4.62 23.14 -15.99
N GLU A 152 -4.72 24.35 -15.40
CA GLU A 152 -5.88 24.75 -14.56
C GLU A 152 -7.22 24.75 -15.34
N HIS A 153 -7.14 24.98 -16.65
CA HIS A 153 -8.28 25.05 -17.57
C HIS A 153 -8.56 23.73 -18.28
N GLY A 154 -7.82 22.67 -17.93
CA GLY A 154 -7.98 21.34 -18.50
C GLY A 154 -9.37 20.77 -18.24
N GLY A 155 -10.04 20.36 -19.31
CA GLY A 155 -11.37 19.77 -19.27
C GLY A 155 -11.41 18.53 -18.38
N GLU A 156 -12.46 18.41 -17.56
CA GLU A 156 -12.65 17.26 -16.69
C GLU A 156 -12.77 15.98 -17.52
N VAL A 157 -11.96 14.98 -17.15
CA VAL A 157 -11.98 13.69 -17.84
C VAL A 157 -12.94 12.76 -17.11
N PRO A 158 -13.83 12.04 -17.81
CA PRO A 158 -14.82 11.18 -17.17
C PRO A 158 -14.18 10.19 -16.19
N SER A 159 -14.55 10.28 -14.91
CA SER A 159 -13.98 9.48 -13.82
C SER A 159 -15.00 8.60 -13.10
N HIS A 160 -16.29 8.70 -13.41
CA HIS A 160 -17.40 7.97 -12.75
C HIS A 160 -17.21 7.87 -11.21
N ARG A 161 -17.32 6.66 -10.64
CA ARG A 161 -17.17 6.39 -9.19
C ARG A 161 -15.68 6.19 -8.87
N PHE A 162 -14.99 5.48 -9.76
CA PHE A 162 -13.55 5.27 -9.79
C PHE A 162 -13.02 5.55 -11.20
N ASN A 163 -11.91 6.28 -11.26
CA ASN A 163 -11.20 6.60 -12.50
C ASN A 163 -10.32 5.43 -12.98
N ALA A 164 -9.80 5.48 -14.21
CA ALA A 164 -9.04 4.36 -14.76
C ALA A 164 -7.74 4.05 -13.98
N GLY A 165 -7.11 5.04 -13.34
CA GLY A 165 -5.97 4.82 -12.44
C GLY A 165 -6.35 4.06 -11.17
N GLU A 166 -7.47 4.43 -10.54
CA GLU A 166 -8.01 3.69 -9.37
C GLU A 166 -8.37 2.25 -9.76
N LYS A 167 -8.91 2.03 -10.96
CA LYS A 167 -9.25 0.69 -11.48
C LYS A 167 -8.05 -0.19 -11.79
N LEU A 168 -6.95 0.40 -12.27
CA LEU A 168 -5.70 -0.33 -12.51
C LEU A 168 -5.01 -0.73 -11.20
N TRP A 169 -5.22 0.04 -10.14
CA TRP A 169 -4.69 -0.25 -8.82
C TRP A 169 -5.52 -1.29 -8.05
N PHE A 170 -6.85 -1.29 -8.25
CA PHE A 170 -7.81 -2.22 -7.64
C PHE A 170 -7.59 -3.68 -8.06
#